data_AF-A0A0D3FWZ7-F1
#
_entry.id   AF-A0A0D3FWZ7-F1
#
_cell.length_a   1.000
_cell.length_b   1.000
_cell.length_c   1.000
_cell.angle_alpha   90.00
_cell.angle_beta   90.00
_cell.angle_gamma   90.00
#
_symmetry.space_group_name_H-M   'P 1'
#
loop_
_entity.id
_entity.type
_entity.pdbx_description
1 polymer ?
#
loop_
_entity_poly.entity_id
_entity_poly.type
_entity_poly.pdbx_seq_one_letter_code
_entity_poly.pdbx_strand_id
1 'polypeptide(L)' 'MQNNLNTFAGVQSFVTLFHYDTPQALEDKYKGFLSPNIINDYKDYAEICFKEFGDRVKHWITFNEP' A
#
# COMPACT_ATOMS: atom_id res chain seq x y z
N MET A 1 24.60 -10.24 -19.11
CA MET A 1 23.33 -9.48 -19.10
C MET A 1 22.60 -9.87 -17.82
N GLN A 2 22.42 -8.93 -16.87
CA GLN A 2 21.75 -9.22 -15.60
C GLN A 2 20.26 -9.47 -15.87
N ASN A 3 19.77 -10.63 -15.45
CA ASN A 3 18.36 -10.99 -15.56
C ASN A 3 17.54 -10.06 -14.66
N ASN A 4 16.70 -9.22 -15.28
CA ASN A 4 15.76 -8.33 -14.61
C ASN A 4 14.61 -9.14 -13.98
N LEU A 5 14.88 -9.83 -12.88
CA LEU A 5 13.88 -10.62 -12.13
C LEU A 5 12.80 -9.76 -11.44
N ASN A 6 12.84 -8.43 -11.58
CA ASN A 6 12.03 -7.49 -10.79
C ASN A 6 10.99 -6.69 -11.61
N THR A 7 10.65 -7.11 -12.83
CA THR A 7 9.72 -6.38 -13.69
C THR A 7 8.60 -7.28 -14.20
N PHE A 8 7.34 -6.84 -14.06
CA PHE A 8 6.22 -7.49 -14.75
C PHE A 8 6.32 -7.14 -16.23
N ALA A 9 6.58 -8.13 -17.08
CA ALA A 9 6.72 -7.96 -18.53
C ALA A 9 7.73 -6.87 -18.96
N GLY A 10 8.79 -6.64 -18.16
CA GLY A 10 9.79 -5.61 -18.46
C GLY A 10 9.47 -4.20 -17.94
N VAL A 11 8.29 -3.98 -17.34
CA VAL A 11 7.87 -2.69 -16.78
C VAL A 11 8.12 -2.63 -15.28
N GLN A 12 8.66 -1.50 -14.81
CA GLN A 12 8.90 -1.23 -13.40
C GLN A 12 7.62 -0.80 -12.69
N SER A 13 7.29 -1.47 -11.60
CA SER A 13 6.09 -1.17 -10.82
C SER A 13 6.32 -0.03 -9.83
N PHE A 14 5.38 0.92 -9.82
CA PHE A 14 5.22 1.97 -8.82
C PHE A 14 3.87 1.76 -8.15
N VAL A 15 3.88 1.37 -6.88
CA VAL A 15 2.65 0.99 -6.17
C VAL A 15 2.27 2.09 -5.18
N THR A 16 1.03 2.56 -5.30
CA THR A 16 0.39 3.43 -4.31
C THR A 16 -0.41 2.58 -3.34
N LEU A 17 -0.18 2.72 -2.04
CA LEU A 17 -0.87 1.94 -1.00
C LEU A 17 -2.30 2.43 -0.76
N PHE A 18 -2.54 3.74 -0.88
CA PHE A 18 -3.85 4.34 -0.63
C PHE A 18 -4.19 5.46 -1.62
N HIS A 19 -5.42 5.43 -2.14
CA HIS A 19 -5.94 6.41 -3.11
C HIS A 19 -7.44 6.67 -2.87
N TYR A 20 -7.77 7.22 -1.70
CA TYR A 20 -9.13 7.58 -1.28
C TYR A 20 -10.13 6.41 -1.14
N ASP A 21 -9.61 5.20 -1.00
CA ASP A 21 -10.33 3.94 -0.96
C ASP A 21 -10.40 3.38 0.47
N THR A 22 -10.80 4.21 1.44
CA THR A 22 -10.96 3.75 2.84
C THR A 22 -11.98 2.61 2.89
N PRO A 23 -11.66 1.47 3.55
CA PRO A 23 -12.63 0.41 3.74
C PRO A 23 -13.88 0.90 4.49
N GLN A 24 -15.07 0.69 3.92
CA GLN A 24 -16.35 1.13 4.52
C GLN A 24 -16.53 0.65 5.96
N ALA A 25 -16.07 -0.56 6.30
CA ALA A 25 -16.16 -1.08 7.66
C ALA A 25 -15.39 -0.22 8.68
N LEU A 26 -14.28 0.41 8.29
CA LEU A 26 -13.49 1.30 9.16
C LEU A 26 -14.14 2.68 9.25
N GLU A 27 -14.74 3.17 8.15
CA GLU A 27 -15.58 4.37 8.15
C GLU A 27 -16.78 4.22 9.11
N ASP A 28 -17.48 3.09 9.05
CA ASP A 28 -18.63 2.82 9.92
C ASP A 28 -18.20 2.65 11.39
N LYS A 29 -17.08 1.96 11.63
CA LYS A 29 -16.59 1.62 12.98
C LYS A 29 -16.04 2.84 13.72
N TYR A 30 -15.27 3.69 13.06
CA TYR A 30 -14.59 4.81 13.72
C TYR A 30 -14.33 6.04 12.84
N LYS A 31 -15.02 6.19 11.70
CA LYS A 31 -14.85 7.31 10.76
C LYS A 31 -13.48 7.36 10.06
N GLY A 32 -12.91 6.18 9.80
CA GLY A 32 -11.71 6.04 8.97
C GLY A 32 -10.57 6.94 9.45
N PHE A 33 -10.05 7.77 8.55
CA PHE A 33 -8.93 8.67 8.83
C PHE A 33 -9.22 9.81 9.81
N LEU A 34 -10.47 10.01 10.24
CA LEU A 34 -10.82 10.98 11.28
C LEU A 34 -10.53 10.48 12.70
N SER A 35 -10.11 9.22 12.86
CA SER A 35 -9.80 8.62 14.16
C SER A 35 -8.37 8.10 14.22
N PRO A 36 -7.66 8.24 15.36
CA PRO A 36 -6.32 7.68 15.53
C PRO A 36 -6.28 6.15 15.47
N ASN A 37 -7.44 5.47 15.57
CA ASN A 37 -7.50 4.01 15.41
C ASN A 37 -7.06 3.55 14.01
N ILE A 38 -7.15 4.40 12.99
CA ILE A 38 -6.70 4.10 11.62
C ILE A 38 -5.20 3.80 11.54
N ILE A 39 -4.39 4.32 12.47
CA ILE A 39 -2.93 4.29 12.40
C ILE A 39 -2.42 2.85 12.39
N ASN A 40 -2.92 2.02 13.31
CA ASN A 40 -2.49 0.63 13.40
C ASN A 40 -3.05 -0.20 12.24
N ASP A 41 -4.33 0.00 11.87
CA ASP A 41 -4.94 -0.72 10.75
C ASP A 41 -4.21 -0.44 9.42
N TYR A 42 -3.85 0.82 9.15
CA TYR A 42 -3.08 1.20 7.97
C TYR A 42 -1.63 0.67 8.02
N LYS A 43 -0.99 0.72 9.18
CA LYS A 43 0.36 0.16 9.37
C LYS A 43 0.37 -1.35 9.08
N ASP A 44 -0.56 -2.10 9.66
CA ASP A 44 -0.65 -3.55 9.49
C ASP A 44 -0.92 -3.92 8.02
N TYR A 45 -1.79 -3.17 7.34
CA TYR A 45 -2.00 -3.28 5.90
C TYR A 45 -0.70 -3.06 5.10
N ALA A 46 0.03 -1.97 5.37
CA ALA A 46 1.28 -1.66 4.68
C ALA A 46 2.37 -2.73 4.93
N GLU A 47 2.50 -3.23 6.16
CA GLU A 47 3.44 -4.32 6.50
C GLU A 47 3.16 -5.59 5.70
N ILE A 48 1.88 -5.97 5.55
CA ILE A 48 1.49 -7.10 4.70
C ILE A 48 1.87 -6.83 3.24
N CYS A 49 1.56 -5.66 2.69
CA CYS A 49 1.93 -5.31 1.32
C CYS A 49 3.44 -5.39 1.07
N PHE A 50 4.26 -4.88 1.99
CA PHE A 50 5.71 -4.95 1.86
C PHE A 50 6.24 -6.37 1.97
N LYS A 51 5.66 -7.19 2.87
CA LYS A 51 6.04 -8.60 3.02
C LYS A 51 5.70 -9.42 1.77
N GLU A 52 4.50 -9.27 1.25
CA GLU A 52 3.98 -10.11 0.16
C GLU A 52 4.48 -9.66 -1.23
N PHE A 53 4.84 -8.38 -1.39
CA PHE A 53 5.20 -7.82 -2.71
C PHE A 53 6.57 -7.14 -2.76
N GLY A 54 7.27 -6.97 -1.63
CA GLY A 54 8.56 -6.29 -1.56
C GLY A 54 9.70 -7.02 -2.28
N ASP A 55 9.52 -8.32 -2.58
CA ASP A 55 10.41 -9.10 -3.43
C ASP A 55 10.53 -8.50 -4.83
N ARG A 56 9.42 -7.98 -5.40
CA ARG A 56 9.34 -7.46 -6.77
C ARG A 56 9.05 -5.96 -6.88
N VAL A 57 8.31 -5.36 -5.94
CA VAL A 57 7.98 -3.93 -5.95
C VAL A 57 9.07 -3.14 -5.22
N LYS A 58 9.74 -2.23 -5.95
CA LYS A 58 10.84 -1.41 -5.42
C LYS A 58 10.48 0.06 -5.22
N HIS A 59 9.35 0.51 -5.77
CA HIS A 59 8.87 1.88 -5.65
C HIS A 59 7.47 1.90 -5.03
N TRP A 60 7.37 2.59 -3.89
CA TRP A 60 6.17 2.65 -3.08
C TRP A 60 5.79 4.11 -2.82
N ILE A 61 4.50 4.38 -2.89
CA ILE A 61 3.87 5.64 -2.52
C ILE A 61 2.88 5.30 -1.42
N THR A 62 2.96 5.98 -0.27
CA THR A 62 2.06 5.70 0.86
C THR A 62 0.66 6.24 0.59
N PHE A 63 0.56 7.54 0.36
CA PHE A 63 -0.68 8.23 0.06
C PHE A 63 -0.55 8.95 -1.28
N ASN A 64 -1.58 8.86 -2.11
CA ASN A 64 -1.81 9.83 -3.17
C ASN A 64 -2.57 11.02 -2.59
N GLU A 65 -1.99 12.22 -2.69
CA GLU A 65 -2.64 13.51 -2.37
C GLU A 65 -3.40 13.51 -1.02
N PRO A 66 -2.68 13.38 0.11
CA PRO A 66 -3.28 13.36 1.45
C PRO A 66 -3.92 14.70 1.86
#